data_AF-A0A285X925-F1
#
_entry.id   AF-A0A285X925-F1
#
_cell.length_a   1.000
_cell.length_b   1.000
_cell.length_c   1.000
_cell.angle_alpha   90.00
_cell.angle_beta   90.00
_cell.angle_gamma   90.00
#
_symmetry.space_group_name_H-M   'P 1'
#
loop_
_entity.id
_entity.type
_entity.pdbx_description
1 polymer ?
#
loop_
_entity_poly.entity_id
_entity_poly.type
_entity_poly.pdbx_seq_one_letter_code
_entity_poly.pdbx_strand_id
1 'polypeptide(L)'
;MKKTRSYQSFIFIVFLLGIITCTPKPYFFRNNYKSANSLLHETKNLQEDIFLKAHLKNGEVYILKDSWEVDTTENKLLGIGISFDYNRNKISEGAQSISLDSVAIFETNKKLGKTESKRIRALAILAGVDVAMGGICLINPKACFGSCPTFYMNEEDDFHFADAEGFSNAIAPSMEYFDIDALNNPPVMDNIFTLTMKNEALETHMVKNIKILAFPRDKDQRIYQSPDNKFFRCENHYFLTGAKGANEDLTDLLKLQDRQERFSLSDPQNLSSKEEIFLTFDNITDPKDLGLLISFRQTLMTTYFIYSAMGYMGDEVGDIFAKLETSSETKKKLENGIRKELGKIDIYVLDETTQKWIFQGGFYETGPIAFNRQILLLNVSAENTSLQLKVVLNKGLWRIDDFALTNIRESEKAIEILPYEVLNDGLTDAVAIAEINADDEYLISMPGSEYKFNFRLPSKGGDYELFLYSKGYYLEWMRENWIKDKDLLKLRQMIENPKRYLRMEAESFKEYERTMERQFWDSRIDTKNFSYYGT
;
A
#
# COMPACT_ATOMS: atom_id res chain seq x y z
N MET A 1 54.05 36.60 -2.54
CA MET A 1 53.04 35.52 -2.74
C MET A 1 51.93 35.43 -1.67
N LYS A 2 51.80 36.34 -0.68
CA LYS A 2 50.68 36.30 0.31
C LYS A 2 49.47 37.19 -0.03
N LYS A 3 49.63 38.25 -0.82
CA LYS A 3 48.53 39.20 -1.13
C LYS A 3 47.50 38.67 -2.14
N THR A 4 47.90 37.80 -3.07
CA THR A 4 47.02 37.29 -4.13
C THR A 4 46.01 36.24 -3.65
N ARG A 5 46.33 35.44 -2.62
CA ARG A 5 45.38 34.48 -2.02
C ARG A 5 44.26 35.15 -1.22
N SER A 6 44.52 36.31 -0.62
CA SER A 6 43.52 37.08 0.13
C SER A 6 42.45 37.66 -0.80
N TYR A 7 42.86 38.17 -1.97
CA TYR A 7 41.95 38.71 -2.97
C TYR A 7 41.04 37.63 -3.60
N GLN A 8 41.58 36.44 -3.88
CA GLN A 8 40.78 35.33 -4.42
C GLN A 8 39.77 34.79 -3.39
N SER A 9 40.13 34.76 -2.10
CA SER A 9 39.21 34.33 -1.03
C SER A 9 38.09 35.35 -0.81
N PHE A 10 38.39 36.65 -0.92
CA PHE A 10 37.39 37.72 -0.80
C PHE A 10 36.42 37.72 -1.98
N ILE A 11 36.92 37.53 -3.20
CA ILE A 11 36.08 37.41 -4.41
C ILE A 11 35.19 36.17 -4.30
N PHE A 12 35.69 35.04 -3.82
CA PHE A 12 34.89 33.82 -3.65
C PHE A 12 33.78 33.99 -2.60
N ILE A 13 34.04 34.68 -1.48
CA ILE A 13 33.06 34.97 -0.43
C ILE A 13 31.99 35.97 -0.95
N VAL A 14 32.38 37.00 -1.69
CA VAL A 14 31.44 37.96 -2.30
C VAL A 14 30.60 37.29 -3.39
N PHE A 15 31.17 36.35 -4.15
CA PHE A 15 30.43 35.55 -5.13
C PHE A 15 29.47 34.57 -4.45
N LEU A 16 29.86 33.92 -3.35
CA LEU A 16 28.96 33.09 -2.54
C LEU A 16 27.82 33.91 -1.94
N LEU A 17 28.11 35.09 -1.38
CA LEU A 17 27.10 36.01 -0.83
C LEU A 17 26.17 36.54 -1.95
N GLY A 18 26.69 36.82 -3.13
CA GLY A 18 25.90 37.22 -4.31
C GLY A 18 24.97 36.11 -4.83
N ILE A 19 25.39 34.84 -4.75
CA ILE A 19 24.53 33.69 -5.04
C ILE A 19 23.46 33.50 -3.94
N ILE A 20 23.77 33.80 -2.68
CA ILE A 20 22.80 33.76 -1.57
C ILE A 20 21.78 34.91 -1.66
N THR A 21 22.13 36.06 -2.23
CA THR A 21 21.20 37.20 -2.37
C THR A 21 20.42 37.23 -3.69
N CYS A 22 20.87 36.52 -4.72
CA CYS A 22 20.17 36.38 -6.02
C CYS A 22 19.53 35.00 -6.24
N THR A 23 19.67 34.07 -5.30
CA THR A 23 18.75 32.94 -5.21
C THR A 23 17.39 33.47 -4.72
N PRO A 24 16.25 33.04 -5.29
CA PRO A 24 14.98 33.29 -4.63
C PRO A 24 15.16 32.80 -3.20
N LYS A 25 14.90 33.67 -2.20
CA LYS A 25 15.11 33.40 -0.77
C LYS A 25 14.85 31.91 -0.53
N PRO A 26 15.79 31.15 0.05
CA PRO A 26 15.54 29.74 0.34
C PRO A 26 14.17 29.67 0.99
N TYR A 27 13.27 28.89 0.39
CA TYR A 27 11.87 28.84 0.77
C TYR A 27 11.81 28.17 2.15
N PHE A 28 11.97 28.98 3.21
CA PHE A 28 11.89 28.52 4.59
C PHE A 28 10.41 28.43 4.92
N PHE A 29 9.85 27.25 4.73
CA PHE A 29 8.43 26.95 4.89
C PHE A 29 7.82 27.52 6.20
N ARG A 30 8.56 27.71 7.32
CA ARG A 30 7.93 27.85 8.65
C ARG A 30 8.66 28.59 9.78
N ASN A 31 9.24 29.77 9.56
CA ASN A 31 9.63 30.57 10.75
C ASN A 31 8.43 31.19 11.51
N ASN A 32 7.23 31.25 10.91
CA ASN A 32 6.07 31.97 11.45
C ASN A 32 4.89 31.09 11.93
N TYR A 33 4.99 29.75 11.82
CA TYR A 33 3.88 28.78 12.02
C TYR A 33 4.16 27.78 13.15
N LYS A 34 4.76 28.23 14.26
CA LYS A 34 5.16 27.33 15.36
C LYS A 34 4.00 26.92 16.27
N SER A 35 2.99 27.77 16.48
CA SER A 35 1.98 27.58 17.54
C SER A 35 1.09 26.33 17.40
N ALA A 36 0.88 25.80 16.20
CA ALA A 36 0.04 24.61 15.99
C ALA A 36 0.81 23.30 16.04
N ASN A 37 2.07 23.32 15.60
CA ASN A 37 2.96 22.18 15.78
C ASN A 37 3.46 22.12 17.23
N SER A 38 3.61 23.27 17.90
CA SER A 38 3.81 23.38 19.34
C SER A 38 2.76 22.60 20.13
N LEU A 39 1.47 22.65 19.76
CA LEU A 39 0.42 21.86 20.44
C LEU A 39 0.68 20.35 20.38
N LEU A 40 1.25 19.83 19.28
CA LEU A 40 1.62 18.41 19.12
C LEU A 40 2.89 18.01 19.90
N HIS A 41 3.75 18.97 20.25
CA HIS A 41 5.04 18.72 20.94
C HIS A 41 5.03 19.11 22.42
N GLU A 42 4.18 20.05 22.83
CA GLU A 42 4.17 20.67 24.16
C GLU A 42 3.11 20.06 25.09
N THR A 43 2.09 19.38 24.57
CA THR A 43 1.12 18.68 25.42
C THR A 43 1.70 17.36 25.93
N LYS A 44 1.69 17.19 27.26
CA LYS A 44 1.95 15.88 27.89
C LYS A 44 0.87 14.84 27.56
N ASN A 45 -0.29 15.30 27.09
CA ASN A 45 -1.42 14.48 26.70
C ASN A 45 -2.06 15.07 25.44
N LEU A 46 -1.80 14.44 24.28
CA LEU A 46 -2.32 14.87 22.98
C LEU A 46 -3.85 14.83 22.89
N GLN A 47 -4.55 14.27 23.89
CA GLN A 47 -6.01 14.21 23.95
C GLN A 47 -6.67 15.35 24.74
N GLU A 48 -5.91 16.20 25.45
CA GLU A 48 -6.47 17.27 26.29
C GLU A 48 -6.79 18.55 25.49
N ASP A 49 -5.97 18.91 24.50
CA ASP A 49 -6.17 20.09 23.64
C ASP A 49 -6.56 19.66 22.21
N ILE A 50 -7.86 19.59 21.93
CA ILE A 50 -8.39 19.15 20.63
C ILE A 50 -8.13 20.21 19.55
N PHE A 51 -7.70 19.76 18.36
CA PHE A 51 -7.58 20.60 17.17
C PHE A 51 -8.13 19.94 15.91
N LEU A 52 -8.48 20.77 14.92
CA LEU A 52 -8.70 20.36 13.54
C LEU A 52 -7.95 21.31 12.61
N LYS A 53 -6.94 20.81 11.89
CA LYS A 53 -6.26 21.51 10.82
C LYS A 53 -6.96 21.18 9.51
N ALA A 54 -7.43 22.20 8.79
CA ALA A 54 -7.97 22.06 7.44
C ALA A 54 -6.94 22.62 6.45
N HIS A 55 -6.36 21.76 5.63
CA HIS A 55 -5.45 22.16 4.56
C HIS A 55 -6.25 22.33 3.27
N LEU A 56 -6.27 23.54 2.72
CA LEU A 56 -7.07 23.84 1.52
C LEU A 56 -6.29 23.58 0.23
N LYS A 57 -7.02 23.32 -0.86
CA LYS A 57 -6.48 23.11 -2.21
C LYS A 57 -5.69 24.31 -2.75
N ASN A 58 -5.99 25.52 -2.26
CA ASN A 58 -5.26 26.75 -2.61
C ASN A 58 -3.99 26.98 -1.77
N GLY A 59 -3.70 26.08 -0.82
CA GLY A 59 -2.53 26.15 0.06
C GLY A 59 -2.76 26.88 1.39
N GLU A 60 -3.92 27.51 1.60
CA GLU A 60 -4.30 28.07 2.90
C GLU A 60 -4.49 26.97 3.95
N VAL A 61 -4.30 27.32 5.22
CA VAL A 61 -4.52 26.41 6.34
C VAL A 61 -5.33 27.09 7.43
N TYR A 62 -6.34 26.40 7.92
CA TYR A 62 -7.14 26.81 9.06
C TYR A 62 -6.89 25.86 10.22
N ILE A 63 -6.79 26.39 11.43
CA ILE A 63 -6.55 25.61 12.63
C ILE A 63 -7.62 25.97 13.63
N LEU A 64 -8.61 25.08 13.75
CA LEU A 64 -9.69 25.19 14.70
C LEU A 64 -9.27 24.54 16.01
N LYS A 65 -9.68 25.15 17.13
CA LYS A 65 -9.41 24.66 18.48
C LYS A 65 -10.71 24.39 19.21
N ASP A 66 -10.65 23.51 20.19
CA ASP A 66 -11.72 23.18 21.15
C ASP A 66 -12.93 22.48 20.54
N SER A 67 -13.56 23.08 19.53
CA SER A 67 -14.75 22.53 18.85
C SER A 67 -14.87 23.03 17.40
N TRP A 68 -15.58 22.23 16.62
CA TRP A 68 -16.04 22.59 15.28
C TRP A 68 -17.40 21.95 15.01
N GLU A 69 -18.15 22.54 14.10
CA GLU A 69 -19.46 22.07 13.67
C GLU A 69 -19.53 22.04 12.15
N VAL A 70 -20.28 21.09 11.61
CA VAL A 70 -20.54 21.00 10.18
C VAL A 70 -21.95 21.48 9.90
N ASP A 71 -22.07 22.58 9.15
CA ASP A 71 -23.31 22.97 8.51
C ASP A 71 -23.50 22.09 7.26
N THR A 72 -24.37 21.10 7.38
CA THR A 72 -24.70 20.15 6.29
C THR A 72 -25.55 20.78 5.19
N THR A 73 -26.21 21.90 5.46
CA THR A 73 -27.04 22.62 4.46
C THR A 73 -26.15 23.45 3.55
N GLU A 74 -25.18 24.17 4.13
CA GLU A 74 -24.25 25.00 3.37
C GLU A 74 -22.94 24.27 2.99
N ASN A 75 -22.76 23.02 3.43
CA ASN A 75 -21.54 22.22 3.25
C ASN A 75 -20.28 22.93 3.78
N LYS A 76 -20.38 23.50 4.99
CA LYS A 76 -19.33 24.30 5.63
C LYS A 76 -18.92 23.75 6.98
N LEU A 77 -17.65 23.90 7.29
CA LEU A 77 -17.06 23.69 8.59
C LEU A 77 -16.95 25.04 9.32
N LEU A 78 -17.57 25.12 10.49
CA LEU A 78 -17.58 26.30 11.35
C LEU A 78 -16.77 26.01 12.62
N GLY A 79 -16.03 26.99 13.11
CA GLY A 79 -15.32 26.87 14.38
C GLY A 79 -14.52 28.12 14.73
N ILE A 80 -13.86 28.09 15.89
CA ILE A 80 -12.99 29.19 16.33
C ILE A 80 -11.53 28.79 16.10
N GLY A 81 -10.76 29.66 15.46
CA GLY A 81 -9.41 29.32 15.07
C GLY A 81 -8.64 30.43 14.37
N ILE A 82 -7.48 30.06 13.83
CA ILE A 82 -6.57 30.95 13.10
C ILE A 82 -6.47 30.46 11.65
N SER A 83 -6.51 31.39 10.70
CA SER A 83 -6.27 31.12 9.29
C SER A 83 -4.92 31.65 8.83
N PHE A 84 -4.30 30.92 7.90
CA PHE A 84 -2.98 31.19 7.36
C PHE A 84 -2.97 31.11 5.84
N ASP A 85 -2.20 31.99 5.21
CA ASP A 85 -1.99 31.97 3.77
C ASP A 85 -1.08 30.81 3.32
N TYR A 86 -0.87 30.70 2.01
CA TYR A 86 0.01 29.69 1.42
C TYR A 86 1.48 29.81 1.88
N ASN A 87 1.91 30.98 2.35
CA ASN A 87 3.23 31.22 2.95
C ASN A 87 3.23 31.06 4.48
N ARG A 88 2.11 30.60 5.05
CA ARG A 88 1.89 30.45 6.49
C ARG A 88 1.96 31.77 7.28
N ASN A 89 1.64 32.90 6.65
CA ASN A 89 1.37 34.15 7.36
C ASN A 89 -0.07 34.13 7.88
N LYS A 90 -0.27 34.58 9.11
CA LYS A 90 -1.60 34.71 9.70
C LYS A 90 -2.45 35.70 8.90
N ILE A 91 -3.63 35.26 8.46
CA ILE A 91 -4.64 36.09 7.79
C ILE A 91 -5.65 36.61 8.82
N SER A 92 -6.23 35.73 9.64
CA SER A 92 -7.27 36.09 10.61
C SER A 92 -7.27 35.16 11.85
N GLU A 93 -7.96 35.57 12.91
CA GLU A 93 -8.24 34.77 14.11
C GLU A 93 -9.66 35.06 14.61
N GLY A 94 -10.31 34.05 15.17
CA GLY A 94 -11.70 34.12 15.65
C GLY A 94 -12.59 33.12 14.92
N ALA A 95 -13.84 33.49 14.66
CA ALA A 95 -14.78 32.62 13.93
C ALA A 95 -14.32 32.40 12.49
N GLN A 96 -14.25 31.13 12.10
CA GLN A 96 -13.86 30.66 10.78
C GLN A 96 -15.03 29.90 10.14
N SER A 97 -15.13 30.03 8.83
CA SER A 97 -16.11 29.31 8.01
C SER A 97 -15.41 28.80 6.76
N ILE A 98 -15.30 27.48 6.63
CA ILE A 98 -14.51 26.81 5.59
C ILE A 98 -15.45 25.96 4.75
N SER A 99 -15.44 26.12 3.44
CA SER A 99 -16.16 25.20 2.56
C SER A 99 -15.51 23.82 2.61
N LEU A 100 -16.28 22.75 2.86
CA LEU A 100 -15.73 21.40 2.86
C LEU A 100 -15.17 21.00 1.47
N ASP A 101 -15.70 21.59 0.40
CA ASP A 101 -15.25 21.35 -0.99
C ASP A 101 -13.85 21.85 -1.30
N SER A 102 -13.39 22.88 -0.58
CA SER A 102 -12.07 23.47 -0.77
C SER A 102 -10.96 22.73 -0.02
N VAL A 103 -11.31 21.83 0.90
CA VAL A 103 -10.33 21.08 1.70
C VAL A 103 -9.67 19.98 0.86
N ALA A 104 -8.35 19.88 0.97
CA ALA A 104 -7.54 18.80 0.42
C ALA A 104 -7.40 17.65 1.42
N ILE A 105 -7.01 17.96 2.66
CA ILE A 105 -6.87 16.98 3.75
C ILE A 105 -7.14 17.65 5.10
N PHE A 106 -7.62 16.87 6.07
CA PHE A 106 -7.71 17.27 7.47
C PHE A 106 -6.64 16.56 8.30
N GLU A 107 -6.23 17.19 9.40
CA GLU A 107 -5.42 16.56 10.44
C GLU A 107 -6.05 16.89 11.80
N THR A 108 -6.23 15.91 12.67
CA THR A 108 -6.86 16.10 13.98
C THR A 108 -6.42 15.04 14.98
N ASN A 109 -6.38 15.39 16.27
CA ASN A 109 -6.20 14.46 17.39
C ASN A 109 -7.52 13.99 18.00
N LYS A 110 -8.68 14.42 17.47
CA LYS A 110 -10.00 14.00 17.96
C LYS A 110 -10.40 12.67 17.34
N LYS A 111 -10.89 11.76 18.18
CA LYS A 111 -11.60 10.56 17.73
C LYS A 111 -12.88 10.96 16.97
N LEU A 112 -13.05 10.48 15.74
CA LEU A 112 -14.17 10.85 14.88
C LEU A 112 -15.34 9.88 15.04
N GLY A 113 -16.45 10.37 15.61
CA GLY A 113 -17.66 9.57 15.83
C GLY A 113 -18.42 9.21 14.54
N LYS A 114 -19.41 8.29 14.64
CA LYS A 114 -20.32 7.95 13.52
C LYS A 114 -21.13 9.16 13.01
N THR A 115 -21.38 10.12 13.89
CA THR A 115 -22.13 11.36 13.61
C THR A 115 -21.28 12.45 12.95
N GLU A 116 -19.95 12.28 12.89
CA GLU A 116 -19.09 13.21 12.19
C GLU A 116 -19.32 13.12 10.67
N SER A 117 -19.23 14.25 9.98
CA SER A 117 -19.40 14.31 8.53
C SER A 117 -18.55 13.25 7.83
N LYS A 118 -19.16 12.46 6.92
CA LYS A 118 -18.46 11.44 6.13
C LYS A 118 -17.21 12.03 5.45
N ARG A 119 -17.33 13.26 4.96
CA ARG A 119 -16.23 13.95 4.29
C ARG A 119 -15.06 14.27 5.19
N ILE A 120 -15.30 14.61 6.46
CA ILE A 120 -14.22 14.80 7.43
C ILE A 120 -13.55 13.45 7.69
N ARG A 121 -14.35 12.39 7.92
CA ARG A 121 -13.80 11.03 8.14
C ARG A 121 -12.96 10.52 6.97
N ALA A 122 -13.40 10.75 5.74
CA ALA A 122 -12.70 10.31 4.53
C ALA A 122 -11.39 11.07 4.26
N LEU A 123 -11.20 12.26 4.83
CA LEU A 123 -10.05 13.13 4.56
C LEU A 123 -9.17 13.37 5.79
N ALA A 124 -9.52 12.83 6.96
CA ALA A 124 -8.83 13.13 8.21
C ALA A 124 -7.72 12.13 8.54
N ILE A 125 -6.50 12.65 8.65
CA ILE A 125 -5.38 11.96 9.28
C ILE A 125 -5.52 12.14 10.79
N LEU A 126 -5.70 11.05 11.53
CA LEU A 126 -5.69 11.11 13.00
C LEU A 126 -4.26 11.22 13.50
N ALA A 127 -3.94 12.27 14.25
CA ALA A 127 -2.62 12.53 14.78
C ALA A 127 -2.54 12.20 16.27
N GLY A 128 -1.47 11.51 16.68
CA GLY A 128 -1.15 11.30 18.08
C GLY A 128 -1.97 10.21 18.73
N VAL A 129 -2.32 9.16 17.99
CA VAL A 129 -3.03 8.02 18.54
C VAL A 129 -2.12 7.30 19.53
N ASP A 130 -2.50 7.29 20.82
CA ASP A 130 -1.83 6.51 21.86
C ASP A 130 -2.13 5.03 21.59
N VAL A 131 -1.09 4.31 21.19
CA VAL A 131 -1.18 2.88 20.89
C VAL A 131 -0.96 2.13 22.19
N ALA A 132 -2.00 2.06 23.02
CA ALA A 132 -2.06 1.11 24.13
C ALA A 132 -2.31 -0.35 23.64
N MET A 133 -1.99 -0.64 22.37
CA MET A 133 -2.09 -1.97 21.80
C MET A 133 -0.77 -2.72 21.96
N GLY A 134 -0.73 -3.64 22.93
CA GLY A 134 0.34 -4.64 23.08
C GLY A 134 1.71 -4.10 23.50
N GLY A 135 2.37 -4.75 24.46
CA GLY A 135 3.72 -4.37 24.90
C GLY A 135 4.78 -4.40 23.78
N ILE A 136 4.51 -5.10 22.68
CA ILE A 136 5.43 -5.25 21.52
C ILE A 136 5.52 -3.95 20.70
N CYS A 137 4.42 -3.21 20.53
CA CYS A 137 4.38 -1.99 19.72
C CYS A 137 4.99 -0.77 20.39
N LEU A 138 5.17 -0.82 21.72
CA LEU A 138 5.96 0.17 22.46
C LEU A 138 7.47 0.04 22.19
N ILE A 139 7.95 -1.17 21.83
CA ILE A 139 9.38 -1.47 21.65
C ILE A 139 9.85 -1.16 20.22
N ASN A 140 9.01 -1.41 19.21
CA ASN A 140 9.29 -1.03 17.81
C ASN A 140 8.03 -0.46 17.14
N PRO A 141 7.73 0.83 17.34
CA PRO A 141 6.49 1.45 16.86
C PRO A 141 6.34 1.47 15.34
N LYS A 142 7.43 1.27 14.59
CA LYS A 142 7.44 1.18 13.12
C LYS A 142 7.25 -0.24 12.60
N ALA A 143 7.19 -1.24 13.49
CA ALA A 143 6.96 -2.64 13.13
C ALA A 143 5.57 -3.16 13.38
N CYS A 144 4.71 -2.32 13.94
CA CYS A 144 3.36 -2.70 14.17
C CYS A 144 2.46 -2.19 13.05
N PHE A 145 1.66 -3.12 12.53
CA PHE A 145 0.54 -2.94 11.59
C PHE A 145 0.87 -3.01 10.10
N GLY A 146 -0.12 -3.46 9.33
CA GLY A 146 -0.12 -3.61 7.89
C GLY A 146 -1.18 -2.67 7.34
N SER A 147 -1.11 -2.38 6.05
CA SER A 147 -1.77 -1.21 5.49
C SER A 147 -2.64 -1.63 4.31
N CYS A 148 -3.95 -1.81 4.52
CA CYS A 148 -4.95 -2.27 3.54
C CYS A 148 -6.15 -2.94 4.25
N PRO A 149 -7.35 -2.97 3.63
CA PRO A 149 -8.35 -3.99 3.95
C PRO A 149 -7.88 -5.41 3.57
N THR A 150 -8.05 -6.34 4.50
CA THR A 150 -7.87 -7.78 4.28
C THR A 150 -9.23 -8.44 4.03
N PHE A 151 -9.25 -9.46 3.18
CA PHE A 151 -10.45 -10.19 2.82
C PHE A 151 -10.30 -11.70 3.01
N TYR A 152 -11.39 -12.33 3.43
CA TYR A 152 -11.43 -13.74 3.82
C TYR A 152 -12.65 -14.45 3.23
N MET A 153 -12.45 -15.60 2.61
CA MET A 153 -13.52 -16.53 2.24
C MET A 153 -14.06 -17.25 3.47
N ASN A 154 -13.21 -17.53 4.46
CA ASN A 154 -13.60 -18.04 5.77
C ASN A 154 -13.53 -16.92 6.82
N GLU A 155 -14.68 -16.50 7.35
CA GLU A 155 -14.76 -15.39 8.31
C GLU A 155 -14.00 -15.64 9.62
N GLU A 156 -13.80 -16.90 9.99
CA GLU A 156 -13.08 -17.30 11.20
C GLU A 156 -11.57 -17.25 11.05
N ASP A 157 -11.05 -17.10 9.83
CA ASP A 157 -9.62 -17.04 9.60
C ASP A 157 -9.01 -15.75 10.18
N ASP A 158 -7.76 -15.89 10.60
CA ASP A 158 -6.92 -14.77 10.98
C ASP A 158 -6.12 -14.25 9.79
N PHE A 159 -5.51 -13.09 9.98
CA PHE A 159 -4.73 -12.37 8.98
C PHE A 159 -3.54 -13.11 8.37
N HIS A 160 -3.04 -14.22 8.94
CA HIS A 160 -2.07 -15.07 8.26
C HIS A 160 -2.67 -15.80 7.05
N PHE A 161 -3.98 -15.92 7.02
CA PHE A 161 -4.73 -16.68 6.03
C PHE A 161 -5.61 -15.83 5.11
N ALA A 162 -5.43 -14.50 5.12
CA ALA A 162 -6.15 -13.60 4.21
C ALA A 162 -6.04 -14.08 2.75
N ASP A 163 -7.19 -14.11 2.07
CA ASP A 163 -7.33 -14.56 0.69
C ASP A 163 -7.10 -13.43 -0.32
N ALA A 164 -7.22 -12.17 0.11
CA ALA A 164 -6.94 -10.99 -0.69
C ALA A 164 -6.56 -9.78 0.18
N GLU A 165 -5.83 -8.83 -0.41
CA GLU A 165 -5.31 -7.62 0.23
C GLU A 165 -5.58 -6.41 -0.68
N GLY A 166 -6.52 -5.54 -0.30
CA GLY A 166 -6.98 -4.47 -1.18
C GLY A 166 -6.10 -3.23 -1.16
N PHE A 167 -5.70 -2.74 -2.33
CA PHE A 167 -5.15 -1.39 -2.57
C PHE A 167 -4.02 -0.94 -1.61
N SER A 168 -3.08 -1.84 -1.30
CA SER A 168 -2.07 -1.78 -0.22
C SER A 168 -1.04 -0.64 -0.26
N ASN A 169 -1.09 0.24 -1.26
CA ASN A 169 -0.24 1.43 -1.32
C ASN A 169 -1.01 2.75 -1.52
N ALA A 170 -2.35 2.70 -1.57
CA ALA A 170 -3.22 3.85 -1.75
C ALA A 170 -3.40 4.62 -0.43
N ILE A 171 -2.33 5.22 0.09
CA ILE A 171 -2.32 5.91 1.39
C ILE A 171 -3.00 7.29 1.39
N ALA A 172 -3.59 7.74 0.27
CA ALA A 172 -4.17 9.07 0.14
C ALA A 172 -5.25 9.10 -0.97
N PRO A 173 -6.22 10.05 -0.94
CA PRO A 173 -7.29 10.12 -1.93
C PRO A 173 -6.76 10.20 -3.38
N SER A 174 -5.72 11.00 -3.62
CA SER A 174 -5.13 11.12 -4.96
C SER A 174 -4.44 9.85 -5.44
N MET A 175 -4.18 8.89 -4.55
CA MET A 175 -3.55 7.60 -4.85
C MET A 175 -4.56 6.46 -5.04
N GLU A 176 -5.87 6.73 -4.96
CA GLU A 176 -6.92 5.73 -5.19
C GLU A 176 -6.69 4.93 -6.49
N TYR A 177 -6.67 3.61 -6.36
CA TYR A 177 -6.63 2.69 -7.48
C TYR A 177 -7.51 1.47 -7.18
N PHE A 178 -7.66 0.60 -8.17
CA PHE A 178 -8.31 -0.68 -7.97
C PHE A 178 -7.30 -1.82 -7.99
N ASP A 179 -7.52 -2.80 -7.14
CA ASP A 179 -6.77 -4.04 -7.10
C ASP A 179 -7.61 -5.22 -7.58
N ILE A 180 -6.93 -6.26 -8.05
CA ILE A 180 -7.57 -7.53 -8.40
C ILE A 180 -6.76 -8.67 -7.80
N ASP A 181 -7.39 -9.40 -6.89
CA ASP A 181 -6.79 -10.52 -6.17
C ASP A 181 -7.43 -11.84 -6.61
N ALA A 182 -6.60 -12.83 -6.92
CA ALA A 182 -7.04 -14.17 -7.22
C ALA A 182 -7.42 -14.91 -5.93
N LEU A 183 -8.71 -15.17 -5.72
CA LEU A 183 -9.21 -15.79 -4.47
C LEU A 183 -8.82 -17.27 -4.35
N ASN A 184 -8.40 -17.92 -5.45
CA ASN A 184 -8.05 -19.34 -5.47
C ASN A 184 -9.13 -20.22 -4.83
N ASN A 185 -10.39 -19.91 -5.11
CA ASN A 185 -11.50 -20.58 -4.47
C ASN A 185 -11.55 -22.07 -4.87
N PRO A 186 -11.90 -22.98 -3.94
CA PRO A 186 -12.28 -24.34 -4.30
C PRO A 186 -13.51 -24.33 -5.21
N PRO A 187 -13.91 -25.48 -5.80
CA PRO A 187 -15.13 -25.58 -6.57
C PRO A 187 -16.33 -24.99 -5.82
N VAL A 188 -16.99 -24.01 -6.43
CA VAL A 188 -18.15 -23.35 -5.82
C VAL A 188 -19.39 -24.19 -6.08
N MET A 189 -19.99 -24.70 -5.01
CA MET A 189 -21.16 -25.58 -5.09
C MET A 189 -22.49 -24.83 -4.86
N ASP A 190 -22.44 -23.69 -4.19
CA ASP A 190 -23.60 -22.86 -3.87
C ASP A 190 -23.70 -21.67 -4.84
N ASN A 191 -24.90 -21.09 -4.98
CA ASN A 191 -25.07 -19.87 -5.76
C ASN A 191 -24.81 -18.60 -4.93
N ILE A 192 -24.45 -18.74 -3.66
CA ILE A 192 -24.03 -17.63 -2.79
C ILE A 192 -22.54 -17.76 -2.53
N PHE A 193 -21.81 -16.70 -2.86
CA PHE A 193 -20.42 -16.54 -2.48
C PHE A 193 -20.31 -15.43 -1.45
N THR A 194 -19.41 -15.58 -0.48
CA THR A 194 -19.28 -14.69 0.66
C THR A 194 -17.83 -14.28 0.83
N LEU A 195 -17.59 -13.01 1.12
CA LEU A 195 -16.29 -12.50 1.57
C LEU A 195 -16.46 -11.61 2.79
N THR A 196 -15.60 -11.79 3.77
CA THR A 196 -15.52 -10.91 4.95
C THR A 196 -14.32 -9.99 4.79
N MET A 197 -14.54 -8.68 4.89
CA MET A 197 -13.50 -7.65 4.96
C MET A 197 -13.28 -7.25 6.41
N LYS A 198 -12.03 -7.18 6.85
CA LYS A 198 -11.66 -6.76 8.20
C LYS A 198 -10.75 -5.54 8.17
N ASN A 199 -10.94 -4.61 9.11
CA ASN A 199 -9.97 -3.55 9.38
C ASN A 199 -9.15 -3.89 10.62
N GLU A 200 -7.99 -4.51 10.38
CA GLU A 200 -7.09 -5.07 11.41
C GLU A 200 -5.92 -4.13 11.76
N ALA A 201 -5.99 -2.88 11.29
CA ALA A 201 -4.92 -1.89 11.36
C ALA A 201 -5.42 -0.53 11.88
N LEU A 202 -4.49 0.33 12.31
CA LEU A 202 -4.79 1.69 12.76
C LEU A 202 -4.87 2.66 11.58
N GLU A 203 -5.90 2.47 10.78
CA GLU A 203 -6.15 3.24 9.57
C GLU A 203 -7.66 3.36 9.30
N THR A 204 -8.03 4.39 8.56
CA THR A 204 -9.39 4.52 8.03
C THR A 204 -9.39 4.00 6.60
N HIS A 205 -10.23 3.03 6.25
CA HIS A 205 -10.42 2.61 4.85
C HIS A 205 -11.57 3.37 4.20
N MET A 206 -11.35 3.80 2.97
CA MET A 206 -12.34 4.43 2.10
C MET A 206 -12.57 3.49 0.94
N VAL A 207 -13.50 2.54 1.12
CA VAL A 207 -13.78 1.49 0.15
C VAL A 207 -14.86 2.00 -0.80
N LYS A 208 -14.50 2.18 -2.06
CA LYS A 208 -15.38 2.73 -3.09
C LYS A 208 -16.17 1.67 -3.82
N ASN A 209 -15.52 0.57 -4.16
CA ASN A 209 -16.16 -0.51 -4.89
C ASN A 209 -15.57 -1.86 -4.52
N ILE A 210 -16.46 -2.84 -4.35
CA ILE A 210 -16.13 -4.25 -4.22
C ILE A 210 -17.01 -5.01 -5.20
N LYS A 211 -16.41 -5.90 -5.98
CA LYS A 211 -17.14 -6.82 -6.85
C LYS A 211 -16.35 -8.10 -7.06
N ILE A 212 -17.07 -9.15 -7.42
CA ILE A 212 -16.47 -10.42 -7.86
C ILE A 212 -16.38 -10.42 -9.38
N LEU A 213 -15.20 -10.72 -9.89
CA LEU A 213 -14.99 -11.06 -11.29
C LEU A 213 -15.10 -12.59 -11.39
N ALA A 214 -16.22 -13.08 -11.92
CA ALA A 214 -16.48 -14.50 -12.03
C ALA A 214 -16.25 -15.00 -13.46
N PHE A 215 -15.51 -16.10 -13.58
CA PHE A 215 -15.26 -16.77 -14.84
C PHE A 215 -15.73 -18.22 -14.76
N PRO A 216 -16.58 -18.69 -15.69
CA PRO A 216 -16.96 -20.10 -15.74
C PRO A 216 -15.72 -21.00 -15.81
N ARG A 217 -15.66 -21.98 -14.91
CA ARG A 217 -14.54 -22.91 -14.79
C ARG A 217 -15.00 -24.32 -15.16
N ASP A 218 -14.37 -24.86 -16.20
CA ASP A 218 -14.54 -26.27 -16.58
C ASP A 218 -13.59 -27.17 -15.76
N LYS A 219 -13.88 -28.46 -15.77
CA LYS A 219 -13.03 -29.45 -15.12
C LYS A 219 -11.62 -29.41 -15.72
N ASP A 220 -10.61 -29.46 -14.85
CA ASP A 220 -9.18 -29.46 -15.19
C ASP A 220 -8.70 -28.17 -15.88
N GLN A 221 -9.50 -27.10 -15.83
CA GLN A 221 -9.13 -25.77 -16.30
C GLN A 221 -9.12 -24.76 -15.16
N ARG A 222 -8.30 -23.72 -15.31
CA ARG A 222 -8.19 -22.60 -14.37
C ARG A 222 -8.14 -21.30 -15.15
N ILE A 223 -8.49 -20.19 -14.50
CA ILE A 223 -8.32 -18.86 -15.07
C ILE A 223 -7.21 -18.14 -14.30
N TYR A 224 -6.33 -17.45 -15.01
CA TYR A 224 -5.26 -16.66 -14.41
C TYR A 224 -5.24 -15.25 -14.96
N GLN A 225 -4.89 -14.30 -14.08
CA GLN A 225 -4.72 -12.89 -14.40
C GLN A 225 -3.26 -12.60 -14.75
N SER A 226 -3.01 -11.83 -15.80
CA SER A 226 -1.69 -11.32 -16.13
C SER A 226 -1.40 -9.96 -15.46
N PRO A 227 -0.13 -9.52 -15.37
CA PRO A 227 0.22 -8.22 -14.80
C PRO A 227 -0.43 -7.00 -15.48
N ASP A 228 -0.97 -7.15 -16.70
CA ASP A 228 -1.71 -6.12 -17.43
C ASP A 228 -3.23 -6.27 -17.33
N ASN A 229 -3.72 -7.03 -16.34
CA ASN A 229 -5.13 -7.26 -16.03
C ASN A 229 -5.92 -7.90 -17.18
N LYS A 230 -5.27 -8.80 -17.93
CA LYS A 230 -5.96 -9.71 -18.86
C LYS A 230 -6.13 -11.07 -18.19
N PHE A 231 -7.18 -11.78 -18.59
CA PHE A 231 -7.52 -13.08 -18.04
C PHE A 231 -7.41 -14.13 -19.12
N PHE A 232 -6.87 -15.28 -18.75
CA PHE A 232 -6.61 -16.39 -19.66
C PHE A 232 -7.17 -17.69 -19.11
N ARG A 233 -7.92 -18.41 -19.95
CA ARG A 233 -8.29 -19.79 -19.69
C ARG A 233 -7.09 -20.68 -19.98
N CYS A 234 -6.73 -21.48 -18.99
CA CYS A 234 -5.55 -22.29 -19.00
C CYS A 234 -5.87 -23.74 -18.65
N GLU A 235 -5.05 -24.65 -19.19
CA GLU A 235 -5.12 -26.07 -18.92
C GLU A 235 -3.71 -26.65 -18.85
N ASN A 236 -3.62 -27.89 -18.36
CA ASN A 236 -2.37 -28.53 -17.98
C ASN A 236 -1.62 -27.78 -16.87
N HIS A 237 -0.81 -28.52 -16.15
CA HIS A 237 0.03 -27.97 -15.09
C HIS A 237 1.34 -28.72 -15.09
N TYR A 238 2.41 -28.04 -15.47
CA TYR A 238 3.76 -28.61 -15.49
C TYR A 238 4.52 -28.10 -14.27
N PHE A 239 4.79 -29.02 -13.37
CA PHE A 239 5.59 -28.75 -12.18
C PHE A 239 7.05 -28.54 -12.55
N LEU A 240 7.69 -27.69 -11.76
CA LEU A 240 9.13 -27.49 -11.78
C LEU A 240 9.88 -28.82 -11.58
N THR A 241 10.92 -29.05 -12.39
CA THR A 241 11.81 -30.22 -12.24
C THR A 241 13.13 -29.86 -11.57
N GLY A 242 13.54 -28.59 -11.60
CA GLY A 242 14.70 -28.10 -10.88
C GLY A 242 14.67 -26.60 -10.63
N ALA A 243 15.19 -26.17 -9.49
CA ALA A 243 15.37 -24.76 -9.15
C ALA A 243 16.70 -24.53 -8.43
N LYS A 244 17.46 -23.51 -8.84
CA LYS A 244 18.76 -23.19 -8.23
C LYS A 244 18.87 -21.71 -7.91
N GLY A 245 19.17 -21.41 -6.66
CA GLY A 245 19.65 -20.10 -6.23
C GLY A 245 21.17 -20.00 -6.36
N ALA A 246 21.77 -19.01 -5.70
CA ALA A 246 23.22 -18.77 -5.76
C ALA A 246 24.05 -19.94 -5.20
N ASN A 247 23.62 -20.54 -4.08
CA ASN A 247 24.34 -21.63 -3.40
C ASN A 247 23.39 -22.70 -2.83
N GLU A 248 22.15 -22.76 -3.31
CA GLU A 248 21.09 -23.60 -2.74
C GLU A 248 20.23 -24.22 -3.85
N ASP A 249 19.78 -25.45 -3.60
CA ASP A 249 18.72 -26.09 -4.37
C ASP A 249 17.38 -25.64 -3.78
N LEU A 250 16.53 -25.08 -4.63
CA LEU A 250 15.25 -24.50 -4.26
C LEU A 250 14.07 -25.33 -4.76
N THR A 251 14.34 -26.50 -5.35
CA THR A 251 13.33 -27.24 -6.13
C THR A 251 12.12 -27.59 -5.27
N ASP A 252 12.31 -28.19 -4.11
CA ASP A 252 11.20 -28.61 -3.25
C ASP A 252 10.38 -27.41 -2.74
N LEU A 253 11.04 -26.28 -2.48
CA LEU A 253 10.43 -25.07 -1.93
C LEU A 253 9.65 -24.26 -2.97
N LEU A 254 9.93 -24.44 -4.27
CA LEU A 254 9.30 -23.67 -5.36
C LEU A 254 8.44 -24.51 -6.29
N LYS A 255 8.25 -25.79 -5.97
CA LYS A 255 7.54 -26.74 -6.84
C LYS A 255 6.05 -26.83 -6.53
N LEU A 256 5.67 -26.66 -5.27
CA LEU A 256 4.30 -26.85 -4.81
C LEU A 256 3.78 -25.56 -4.19
N GLN A 257 2.52 -25.27 -4.49
CA GLN A 257 1.81 -24.19 -3.82
C GLN A 257 1.28 -24.70 -2.47
N ASP A 258 2.10 -24.62 -1.43
CA ASP A 258 1.79 -25.15 -0.08
C ASP A 258 1.95 -24.12 1.04
N ARG A 259 2.17 -22.84 0.69
CA ARG A 259 2.47 -21.71 1.58
C ARG A 259 3.84 -21.80 2.27
N GLN A 260 4.73 -22.73 1.87
CA GLN A 260 6.12 -22.74 2.30
C GLN A 260 6.96 -21.84 1.39
N GLU A 261 7.12 -20.59 1.81
CA GLU A 261 7.69 -19.57 0.94
C GLU A 261 9.22 -19.56 0.92
N ARG A 262 9.79 -19.33 -0.28
CA ARG A 262 11.17 -18.88 -0.45
C ARG A 262 11.24 -17.36 -0.38
N PHE A 263 12.07 -16.85 0.53
CA PHE A 263 12.58 -15.49 0.51
C PHE A 263 14.04 -15.46 1.00
N SER A 264 14.79 -14.44 0.60
CA SER A 264 16.17 -14.24 1.07
C SER A 264 16.22 -13.15 2.13
N LEU A 265 17.32 -13.07 2.87
CA LEU A 265 17.61 -11.86 3.64
C LEU A 265 18.19 -10.79 2.72
N SER A 266 17.81 -9.54 2.97
CA SER A 266 18.33 -8.37 2.28
C SER A 266 19.85 -8.24 2.36
N ASP A 267 20.42 -7.58 1.35
CA ASP A 267 21.84 -7.27 1.28
C ASP A 267 22.21 -6.18 2.33
N PRO A 268 23.17 -6.47 3.25
CA PRO A 268 23.56 -5.55 4.31
C PRO A 268 24.26 -4.27 3.82
N GLN A 269 24.66 -4.18 2.56
CA GLN A 269 25.30 -2.99 1.97
C GLN A 269 24.35 -2.18 1.07
N ASN A 270 23.28 -2.80 0.54
CA ASN A 270 22.38 -2.13 -0.39
C ASN A 270 21.04 -2.84 -0.54
N LEU A 271 19.95 -2.22 -0.07
CA LEU A 271 18.60 -2.77 -0.20
C LEU A 271 18.07 -2.86 -1.63
N SER A 272 18.79 -2.30 -2.62
CA SER A 272 18.43 -2.41 -4.04
C SER A 272 19.11 -3.58 -4.77
N SER A 273 19.92 -4.39 -4.08
CA SER A 273 20.66 -5.50 -4.69
C SER A 273 19.73 -6.57 -5.25
N LYS A 274 20.14 -7.20 -6.36
CA LYS A 274 19.37 -8.26 -7.03
C LYS A 274 19.94 -9.64 -6.71
N GLU A 275 19.09 -10.64 -6.76
CA GLU A 275 19.45 -12.06 -6.80
C GLU A 275 18.86 -12.72 -8.05
N GLU A 276 19.42 -13.87 -8.41
CA GLU A 276 18.98 -14.67 -9.56
C GLU A 276 18.56 -16.07 -9.10
N ILE A 277 17.48 -16.59 -9.67
CA ILE A 277 17.02 -17.97 -9.52
C ILE A 277 16.90 -18.59 -10.92
N PHE A 278 17.42 -19.80 -11.10
CA PHE A 278 17.33 -20.55 -12.34
C PHE A 278 16.32 -21.67 -12.19
N LEU A 279 15.35 -21.74 -13.10
CA LEU A 279 14.27 -22.72 -13.11
C LEU A 279 14.44 -23.66 -14.30
N THR A 280 14.13 -24.94 -14.10
CA THR A 280 14.11 -25.97 -15.14
C THR A 280 12.74 -26.64 -15.13
N PHE A 281 12.15 -26.74 -16.31
CA PHE A 281 10.96 -27.52 -16.59
C PHE A 281 11.30 -28.54 -17.66
N ASP A 282 11.06 -29.82 -17.38
CA ASP A 282 11.24 -30.90 -18.35
C ASP A 282 9.93 -31.64 -18.58
N ASN A 283 9.89 -32.44 -19.66
CA ASN A 283 8.74 -33.28 -20.02
C ASN A 283 7.47 -32.47 -20.32
N ILE A 284 7.62 -31.30 -20.94
CA ILE A 284 6.50 -30.49 -21.41
C ILE A 284 5.83 -31.22 -22.58
N THR A 285 4.60 -31.69 -22.38
CA THR A 285 3.87 -32.50 -23.36
C THR A 285 3.19 -31.68 -24.45
N ASP A 286 2.78 -30.45 -24.12
CA ASP A 286 2.30 -29.46 -25.08
C ASP A 286 3.14 -28.18 -24.95
N PRO A 287 4.16 -27.98 -25.79
CA PRO A 287 5.06 -26.84 -25.71
C PRO A 287 4.50 -25.54 -26.33
N LYS A 288 3.25 -25.54 -26.81
CA LYS A 288 2.61 -24.37 -27.44
C LYS A 288 1.96 -23.47 -26.40
N ASP A 289 2.00 -22.16 -26.66
CA ASP A 289 1.26 -21.15 -25.91
C ASP A 289 1.46 -21.24 -24.39
N LEU A 290 2.72 -21.39 -23.97
CA LEU A 290 3.08 -21.55 -22.56
C LEU A 290 2.95 -20.24 -21.78
N GLY A 291 2.42 -20.33 -20.57
CA GLY A 291 2.45 -19.29 -19.57
C GLY A 291 3.19 -19.75 -18.31
N LEU A 292 3.99 -18.84 -17.72
CA LEU A 292 4.58 -19.02 -16.41
C LEU A 292 3.62 -18.55 -15.33
N LEU A 293 3.25 -19.45 -14.43
CA LEU A 293 2.52 -19.17 -13.20
C LEU A 293 3.50 -18.87 -12.07
N ILE A 294 3.11 -17.94 -11.21
CA ILE A 294 3.80 -17.64 -9.97
C ILE A 294 2.76 -17.35 -8.88
N SER A 295 2.97 -17.89 -7.67
CA SER A 295 2.28 -17.44 -6.46
C SER A 295 3.29 -16.73 -5.55
N PHE A 296 3.02 -15.47 -5.21
CA PHE A 296 4.02 -14.60 -4.56
C PHE A 296 3.38 -13.45 -3.80
N ARG A 297 4.17 -12.84 -2.90
CA ARG A 297 3.86 -11.59 -2.20
C ARG A 297 5.15 -10.86 -1.82
N GLN A 298 5.05 -9.67 -1.24
CA GLN A 298 6.23 -8.96 -0.74
C GLN A 298 6.61 -9.39 0.68
N THR A 299 7.86 -9.16 1.06
CA THR A 299 8.26 -9.07 2.45
C THR A 299 7.85 -7.71 3.03
N LEU A 300 8.09 -7.52 4.33
CA LEU A 300 7.79 -6.27 5.03
C LEU A 300 8.75 -5.11 4.70
N MET A 301 9.62 -5.26 3.69
CA MET A 301 10.57 -4.21 3.30
C MET A 301 9.86 -2.94 2.82
N THR A 302 8.79 -3.07 2.02
CA THR A 302 8.02 -1.91 1.54
C THR A 302 7.21 -1.26 2.66
N THR A 303 6.60 -2.06 3.54
CA THR A 303 5.95 -1.58 4.77
C THR A 303 6.91 -0.74 5.62
N TYR A 304 8.14 -1.23 5.82
CA TYR A 304 9.19 -0.50 6.53
C TYR A 304 9.48 0.87 5.89
N PHE A 305 9.53 0.96 4.56
CA PHE A 305 9.77 2.23 3.88
C PHE A 305 8.59 3.19 4.00
N ILE A 306 7.34 2.71 3.90
CA ILE A 306 6.13 3.53 4.07
C ILE A 306 6.11 4.11 5.49
N TYR A 307 6.32 3.29 6.52
CA TYR A 307 6.30 3.76 7.91
C TYR A 307 7.51 4.60 8.29
N SER A 308 8.66 4.33 7.69
CA SER A 308 9.82 5.22 7.78
C SER A 308 9.50 6.58 7.18
N ALA A 309 8.86 6.64 6.01
CA ALA A 309 8.44 7.88 5.39
C ALA A 309 7.49 8.65 6.30
N MET A 310 6.45 8.00 6.84
CA MET A 310 5.50 8.62 7.78
C MET A 310 6.19 9.16 9.04
N GLY A 311 7.08 8.37 9.66
CA GLY A 311 7.88 8.82 10.79
C GLY A 311 8.75 10.03 10.44
N TYR A 312 9.38 10.03 9.26
CA TYR A 312 10.20 11.16 8.82
C TYR A 312 9.37 12.43 8.55
N MET A 313 8.11 12.31 8.12
CA MET A 313 7.18 13.44 8.00
C MET A 313 6.88 14.07 9.37
N GLY A 314 6.68 13.22 10.39
CA GLY A 314 6.35 13.62 11.74
C GLY A 314 5.13 14.54 11.81
N ASP A 315 5.27 15.67 12.51
CA ASP A 315 4.24 16.71 12.63
C ASP A 315 4.00 17.56 11.36
N GLU A 316 4.61 17.22 10.22
CA GLU A 316 4.37 17.85 8.91
C GLU A 316 3.57 16.96 7.94
N VAL A 317 3.07 15.82 8.42
CA VAL A 317 2.28 14.87 7.62
C VAL A 317 1.10 15.53 6.89
N GLY A 318 0.28 16.36 7.57
CA GLY A 318 -0.86 17.03 6.95
C GLY A 318 -0.47 17.95 5.79
N ASP A 319 0.68 18.63 5.90
CA ASP A 319 1.18 19.49 4.82
C ASP A 319 1.73 18.72 3.63
N ILE A 320 2.43 17.61 3.90
CA ILE A 320 3.00 16.75 2.87
C ILE A 320 1.87 16.07 2.11
N PHE A 321 0.83 15.61 2.81
CA PHE A 321 -0.38 15.05 2.20
C PHE A 321 -1.18 16.11 1.43
N ALA A 322 -1.36 17.31 1.98
CA ALA A 322 -1.98 18.41 1.22
C ALA A 322 -1.21 18.71 -0.08
N LYS A 323 0.13 18.64 -0.04
CA LYS A 323 0.97 18.78 -1.23
C LYS A 323 0.83 17.60 -2.19
N LEU A 324 0.72 16.37 -1.70
CA LEU A 324 0.46 15.19 -2.52
C LEU A 324 -0.85 15.33 -3.30
N GLU A 325 -1.91 15.78 -2.63
CA GLU A 325 -3.24 15.99 -3.21
C GLU A 325 -3.29 17.13 -4.24
N THR A 326 -2.36 18.10 -4.17
CA THR A 326 -2.40 19.32 -5.00
C THR A 326 -1.26 19.40 -6.03
N SER A 327 -0.25 18.51 -5.97
CA SER A 327 0.95 18.57 -6.81
C SER A 327 1.21 17.26 -7.55
N SER A 328 0.97 17.26 -8.86
CA SER A 328 1.26 16.11 -9.74
C SER A 328 2.74 15.72 -9.78
N GLU A 329 3.65 16.68 -9.58
CA GLU A 329 5.09 16.40 -9.52
C GLU A 329 5.46 15.61 -8.26
N THR A 330 4.89 15.98 -7.12
CA THR A 330 5.11 15.30 -5.83
C THR A 330 4.59 13.86 -5.90
N LYS A 331 3.39 13.67 -6.46
CA LYS A 331 2.80 12.35 -6.72
C LYS A 331 3.73 11.48 -7.57
N LYS A 332 4.18 11.97 -8.72
CA LYS A 332 5.10 11.22 -9.61
C LYS A 332 6.42 10.85 -8.95
N LYS A 333 6.97 11.71 -8.09
CA LYS A 333 8.23 11.44 -7.37
C LYS A 333 8.06 10.32 -6.33
N LEU A 334 6.92 10.30 -5.63
CA LEU A 334 6.58 9.22 -4.69
C LEU A 334 6.33 7.89 -5.41
N GLU A 335 5.57 7.90 -6.50
CA GLU A 335 5.28 6.70 -7.30
C GLU A 335 6.54 6.06 -7.93
N ASN A 336 7.49 6.89 -8.39
CA ASN A 336 8.68 6.42 -9.13
C ASN A 336 9.97 6.35 -8.31
N GLY A 337 9.93 6.64 -7.01
CA GLY A 337 11.11 6.72 -6.14
C GLY A 337 11.69 5.34 -5.78
N ILE A 338 11.47 4.89 -4.55
CA ILE A 338 11.96 3.58 -4.06
C ILE A 338 11.46 2.43 -4.94
N ARG A 339 10.18 2.43 -5.33
CA ARG A 339 9.56 1.37 -6.14
C ARG A 339 10.38 1.02 -7.38
N LYS A 340 10.89 2.03 -8.08
CA LYS A 340 11.70 1.84 -9.30
C LYS A 340 13.03 1.16 -9.02
N GLU A 341 13.67 1.48 -7.89
CA GLU A 341 14.97 0.90 -7.50
C GLU A 341 14.81 -0.54 -6.99
N LEU A 342 13.73 -0.79 -6.25
CA LEU A 342 13.35 -2.14 -5.83
C LEU A 342 12.98 -3.02 -7.02
N GLY A 343 12.33 -2.47 -8.04
CA GLY A 343 12.02 -3.18 -9.28
C GLY A 343 10.97 -4.27 -9.09
N LYS A 344 10.85 -5.11 -10.12
CA LYS A 344 9.86 -6.19 -10.22
C LYS A 344 10.55 -7.56 -10.20
N ILE A 345 9.78 -8.64 -10.34
CA ILE A 345 10.31 -9.99 -10.59
C ILE A 345 10.45 -10.15 -12.11
N ASP A 346 11.67 -9.99 -12.63
CA ASP A 346 11.96 -10.06 -14.07
C ASP A 346 12.18 -11.52 -14.51
N ILE A 347 11.57 -11.91 -15.63
CA ILE A 347 11.63 -13.27 -16.19
C ILE A 347 12.36 -13.27 -17.52
N TYR A 348 13.28 -14.23 -17.67
CA TYR A 348 14.02 -14.48 -18.88
C TYR A 348 13.93 -15.95 -19.28
N VAL A 349 13.90 -16.23 -20.57
CA VAL A 349 14.01 -17.58 -21.16
C VAL A 349 15.40 -17.76 -21.75
N LEU A 350 16.00 -18.94 -21.61
CA LEU A 350 17.23 -19.29 -22.33
C LEU A 350 16.90 -19.60 -23.79
N ASP A 351 17.49 -18.85 -24.72
CA ASP A 351 17.55 -19.24 -26.13
C ASP A 351 18.68 -20.25 -26.30
N GLU A 352 18.31 -21.51 -26.57
CA GLU A 352 19.27 -22.60 -26.72
C GLU A 352 20.18 -22.45 -27.95
N THR A 353 19.73 -21.75 -28.99
CA THR A 353 20.52 -21.54 -30.21
C THR A 353 21.63 -20.51 -29.96
N THR A 354 21.28 -19.40 -29.31
CA THR A 354 22.23 -18.30 -29.07
C THR A 354 22.92 -18.38 -27.71
N GLN A 355 22.46 -19.26 -26.81
CA GLN A 355 22.88 -19.36 -25.41
C GLN A 355 22.74 -18.04 -24.64
N LYS A 356 21.67 -17.29 -24.93
CA LYS A 356 21.38 -15.98 -24.32
C LYS A 356 20.06 -15.99 -23.57
N TRP A 357 20.02 -15.24 -22.48
CA TRP A 357 18.80 -14.96 -21.73
C TRP A 357 17.97 -13.87 -22.42
N ILE A 358 16.76 -14.21 -22.88
CA ILE A 358 15.82 -13.30 -23.53
C ILE A 358 14.73 -12.90 -22.54
N PHE A 359 14.60 -11.59 -22.29
CA PHE A 359 13.59 -11.04 -21.40
C PHE A 359 12.17 -11.29 -21.93
N GLN A 360 11.29 -11.77 -21.05
CA GLN A 360 9.88 -12.07 -21.37
C GLN A 360 8.92 -11.07 -20.75
N GLY A 361 9.25 -10.51 -19.59
CA GLY A 361 8.36 -9.64 -18.83
C GLY A 361 8.67 -9.71 -17.34
N GLY A 362 7.72 -9.32 -16.50
CA GLY A 362 7.89 -9.49 -15.08
C GLY A 362 6.64 -9.15 -14.26
N PHE A 363 6.63 -9.66 -13.04
CA PHE A 363 5.51 -9.57 -12.10
C PHE A 363 5.77 -8.48 -11.08
N TYR A 364 4.71 -7.78 -10.69
CA TYR A 364 4.78 -6.77 -9.65
C TYR A 364 3.52 -6.86 -8.80
N GLU A 365 3.73 -6.82 -7.49
CA GLU A 365 2.69 -6.73 -6.47
C GLU A 365 3.12 -5.71 -5.41
N THR A 366 2.16 -5.16 -4.67
CA THR A 366 2.31 -4.44 -3.41
C THR A 366 1.45 -5.09 -2.34
N GLY A 367 2.05 -5.47 -1.23
CA GLY A 367 1.32 -6.11 -0.14
C GLY A 367 2.09 -7.32 0.40
N PRO A 368 2.27 -7.42 1.73
CA PRO A 368 2.94 -8.56 2.34
C PRO A 368 2.00 -9.62 2.90
N ILE A 369 0.68 -9.44 2.79
CA ILE A 369 -0.32 -10.26 3.51
C ILE A 369 -0.88 -11.35 2.59
N ALA A 370 -1.61 -10.99 1.54
CA ALA A 370 -2.23 -12.01 0.68
C ALA A 370 -1.26 -12.48 -0.40
N PHE A 371 -1.38 -13.74 -0.81
CA PHE A 371 -0.66 -14.24 -1.99
C PHE A 371 -1.37 -13.78 -3.26
N ASN A 372 -0.65 -13.11 -4.16
CA ASN A 372 -1.14 -12.95 -5.52
C ASN A 372 -0.71 -14.14 -6.39
N ARG A 373 -1.53 -14.44 -7.40
CA ARG A 373 -1.32 -15.50 -8.38
C ARG A 373 -1.48 -14.93 -9.78
N GLN A 374 -0.39 -14.90 -10.53
CA GLN A 374 -0.38 -14.29 -11.85
C GLN A 374 0.23 -15.21 -12.91
N ILE A 375 -0.12 -14.93 -14.17
CA ILE A 375 0.44 -15.59 -15.35
C ILE A 375 1.23 -14.62 -16.22
N LEU A 376 2.40 -15.04 -16.71
CA LEU A 376 3.16 -14.36 -17.73
C LEU A 376 3.23 -15.21 -18.99
N LEU A 377 2.76 -14.67 -20.11
CA LEU A 377 2.88 -15.29 -21.42
C LEU A 377 4.35 -15.40 -21.80
N LEU A 378 4.78 -16.59 -22.22
CA LEU A 378 6.15 -16.84 -22.65
C LEU A 378 6.23 -16.91 -24.18
N ASN A 379 7.20 -16.21 -24.75
CA ASN A 379 7.53 -16.32 -26.16
C ASN A 379 8.63 -17.38 -26.34
N VAL A 380 8.20 -18.61 -26.57
CA VAL A 380 9.05 -19.81 -26.65
C VAL A 380 8.78 -20.59 -27.95
N SER A 381 9.75 -21.38 -28.40
CA SER A 381 9.59 -22.25 -29.55
C SER A 381 8.62 -23.39 -29.24
N ALA A 382 7.70 -23.66 -30.15
CA ALA A 382 6.69 -24.72 -30.06
C ALA A 382 7.25 -26.16 -30.16
N GLU A 383 8.57 -26.34 -30.15
CA GLU A 383 9.24 -27.65 -30.18
C GLU A 383 9.97 -27.96 -28.85
N ASN A 384 10.06 -26.98 -27.94
CA ASN A 384 10.85 -27.10 -26.72
C ASN A 384 10.10 -27.90 -25.65
N THR A 385 10.46 -29.18 -25.51
CA THR A 385 9.93 -30.07 -24.46
C THR A 385 10.62 -29.89 -23.11
N SER A 386 11.67 -29.06 -23.06
CA SER A 386 12.33 -28.58 -21.84
C SER A 386 12.51 -27.07 -21.95
N LEU A 387 12.47 -26.38 -20.81
CA LEU A 387 12.58 -24.94 -20.72
C LEU A 387 13.44 -24.54 -19.52
N GLN A 388 14.39 -23.63 -19.76
CA GLN A 388 15.17 -22.99 -18.71
C GLN A 388 14.78 -21.53 -18.59
N LEU A 389 14.44 -21.11 -17.37
CA LEU A 389 14.12 -19.72 -17.05
C LEU A 389 15.13 -19.16 -16.06
N LYS A 390 15.36 -17.85 -16.16
CA LYS A 390 16.07 -17.07 -15.15
C LYS A 390 15.13 -16.02 -14.60
N VAL A 391 14.99 -16.01 -13.28
CA VAL A 391 14.25 -15.03 -12.50
C VAL A 391 15.25 -14.06 -11.89
N VAL A 392 15.04 -12.76 -12.05
CA VAL A 392 15.85 -11.71 -11.43
C VAL A 392 14.95 -10.85 -10.55
N LEU A 393 15.25 -10.79 -9.26
CA LEU A 393 14.40 -10.14 -8.27
C LEU A 393 15.22 -9.39 -7.22
N ASN A 394 14.59 -8.48 -6.47
CA ASN A 394 15.28 -7.77 -5.39
C ASN A 394 15.48 -8.69 -4.19
N LYS A 395 16.73 -8.76 -3.72
CA LYS A 395 17.13 -9.60 -2.61
C LYS A 395 16.51 -9.10 -1.31
N GLY A 396 15.69 -9.93 -0.70
CA GLY A 396 14.97 -9.63 0.53
C GLY A 396 13.59 -8.99 0.37
N LEU A 397 13.13 -8.76 -0.87
CA LEU A 397 11.83 -8.12 -1.11
C LEU A 397 10.69 -9.10 -1.40
N TRP A 398 10.96 -10.24 -2.03
CA TRP A 398 9.90 -11.12 -2.53
C TRP A 398 9.84 -12.43 -1.78
N ARG A 399 8.62 -12.87 -1.51
CA ARG A 399 8.26 -14.20 -1.03
C ARG A 399 7.59 -14.95 -2.16
N ILE A 400 8.08 -16.13 -2.48
CA ILE A 400 7.59 -16.94 -3.60
C ILE A 400 7.20 -18.30 -3.05
N ASP A 401 5.98 -18.73 -3.34
CA ASP A 401 5.46 -20.04 -2.95
C ASP A 401 5.76 -21.08 -4.04
N ASP A 402 5.43 -20.77 -5.31
CA ASP A 402 5.65 -21.70 -6.39
C ASP A 402 5.88 -21.05 -7.76
N PHE A 403 6.46 -21.85 -8.66
CA PHE A 403 6.44 -21.64 -10.10
C PHE A 403 5.90 -22.87 -10.81
N ALA A 404 5.08 -22.65 -11.84
CA ALA A 404 4.59 -23.71 -12.73
C ALA A 404 4.45 -23.21 -14.16
N LEU A 405 4.39 -24.13 -15.13
CA LEU A 405 3.93 -23.79 -16.48
C LEU A 405 2.51 -24.28 -16.70
N THR A 406 1.78 -23.58 -17.56
CA THR A 406 0.46 -23.98 -18.04
C THR A 406 0.33 -23.64 -19.52
N ASN A 407 -0.66 -24.22 -20.20
CA ASN A 407 -0.99 -23.87 -21.58
C ASN A 407 -2.12 -22.84 -21.58
N ILE A 408 -1.94 -21.77 -22.34
CA ILE A 408 -2.95 -20.72 -22.55
C ILE A 408 -3.78 -21.09 -23.77
N ARG A 409 -5.11 -21.09 -23.61
CA ARG A 409 -6.04 -21.45 -24.69
C ARG A 409 -6.72 -20.24 -25.29
N GLU A 410 -7.26 -19.38 -24.45
CA GLU A 410 -7.96 -18.17 -24.90
C GLU A 410 -8.00 -17.09 -23.83
N SER A 411 -8.36 -15.88 -24.24
CA SER A 411 -8.58 -14.76 -23.34
C SER A 411 -10.06 -14.68 -22.96
N GLU A 412 -10.31 -14.46 -21.68
CA GLU A 412 -11.65 -14.47 -21.08
C GLU A 412 -12.09 -13.08 -20.63
N LYS A 413 -13.41 -12.91 -20.50
CA LYS A 413 -14.02 -11.72 -19.88
C LYS A 413 -14.82 -12.11 -18.65
N ALA A 414 -14.65 -11.32 -17.60
CA ALA A 414 -15.35 -11.53 -16.35
C ALA A 414 -16.85 -11.26 -16.48
N ILE A 415 -17.63 -12.04 -15.75
CA ILE A 415 -18.96 -11.62 -15.31
C ILE A 415 -18.75 -10.83 -14.02
N GLU A 416 -19.07 -9.54 -14.04
CA GLU A 416 -18.98 -8.71 -12.84
C GLU A 416 -20.20 -8.92 -11.95
N ILE A 417 -19.97 -9.19 -10.67
CA ILE A 417 -21.01 -9.49 -9.70
C ILE A 417 -20.86 -8.54 -8.52
N LEU A 418 -21.86 -7.68 -8.35
CA LEU A 418 -21.98 -6.77 -7.21
C LEU A 418 -22.51 -7.51 -5.97
N PRO A 419 -22.16 -7.07 -4.76
CA PRO A 419 -22.78 -7.59 -3.56
C PRO A 419 -24.28 -7.25 -3.57
N TYR A 420 -25.12 -8.21 -3.17
CA TYR A 420 -26.57 -8.01 -3.03
C TYR A 420 -26.99 -7.77 -1.57
N GLU A 421 -26.12 -8.11 -0.63
CA GLU A 421 -26.29 -7.87 0.80
C GLU A 421 -24.92 -7.60 1.43
N VAL A 422 -24.91 -6.68 2.39
CA VAL A 422 -23.76 -6.41 3.26
C VAL A 422 -24.23 -6.57 4.69
N LEU A 423 -23.48 -7.33 5.50
CA LEU A 423 -23.69 -7.43 6.94
C LEU A 423 -22.57 -6.68 7.67
N ASN A 424 -22.94 -6.01 8.76
CA ASN A 424 -22.06 -5.33 9.70
C ASN A 424 -22.43 -5.82 11.10
N ASP A 425 -21.48 -6.41 11.82
CA ASP A 425 -21.73 -7.11 13.09
C ASP A 425 -22.89 -8.14 13.00
N GLY A 426 -22.96 -8.87 11.87
CA GLY A 426 -23.98 -9.88 11.61
C GLY A 426 -25.37 -9.33 11.26
N LEU A 427 -25.55 -8.02 11.17
CA LEU A 427 -26.81 -7.37 10.83
C LEU A 427 -26.76 -6.76 9.43
N THR A 428 -27.85 -6.85 8.67
CA THR A 428 -27.95 -6.23 7.34
C THR A 428 -27.74 -4.72 7.43
N ASP A 429 -26.77 -4.21 6.68
CA ASP A 429 -26.43 -2.80 6.58
C ASP A 429 -26.86 -2.24 5.22
N ALA A 430 -28.09 -1.70 5.20
CA ALA A 430 -28.71 -1.11 4.00
C ALA A 430 -28.01 0.18 3.53
N VAL A 431 -27.18 0.81 4.37
CA VAL A 431 -26.39 1.98 3.97
C VAL A 431 -25.11 1.52 3.30
N ALA A 432 -24.41 0.54 3.88
CA ALA A 432 -23.19 -0.01 3.31
C ALA A 432 -23.41 -0.63 1.91
N ILE A 433 -24.53 -1.33 1.70
CA ILE A 433 -24.90 -1.86 0.37
C ILE A 433 -25.13 -0.74 -0.66
N ALA A 434 -25.67 0.40 -0.25
CA ALA A 434 -25.91 1.53 -1.13
C ALA A 434 -24.60 2.27 -1.45
N GLU A 435 -23.72 2.43 -0.46
CA GLU A 435 -22.41 3.06 -0.61
C GLU A 435 -21.49 2.25 -1.53
N ILE A 436 -21.36 0.94 -1.32
CA ILE A 436 -20.40 0.11 -2.07
C ILE A 436 -20.79 -0.11 -3.55
N ASN A 437 -22.09 0.05 -3.85
CA ASN A 437 -22.65 -0.08 -5.18
C ASN A 437 -22.81 1.27 -5.91
N ALA A 438 -22.55 2.39 -5.23
CA ALA A 438 -22.53 3.71 -5.85
C ALA A 438 -21.12 4.05 -6.38
N ASP A 439 -21.05 4.77 -7.49
CA ASP A 439 -19.78 5.07 -8.16
C ASP A 439 -18.98 6.21 -7.46
N ASP A 440 -19.65 7.02 -6.65
CA ASP A 440 -19.14 8.28 -6.07
C ASP A 440 -19.18 8.33 -4.53
N GLU A 441 -19.58 7.24 -3.87
CA GLU A 441 -19.60 7.12 -2.41
C GLU A 441 -18.47 6.21 -1.88
N TYR A 442 -18.26 6.26 -0.57
CA TYR A 442 -17.29 5.41 0.12
C TYR A 442 -17.96 4.73 1.30
N LEU A 443 -17.81 3.41 1.38
CA LEU A 443 -17.95 2.67 2.62
C LEU A 443 -16.72 2.96 3.49
N ILE A 444 -16.96 3.60 4.63
CA ILE A 444 -15.90 3.97 5.58
C ILE A 444 -15.73 2.86 6.62
N SER A 445 -14.57 2.19 6.60
CA SER A 445 -14.21 1.17 7.58
C SER A 445 -13.22 1.75 8.60
N MET A 446 -13.60 1.79 9.87
CA MET A 446 -12.72 2.21 10.96
C MET A 446 -12.00 1.00 11.57
N PRO A 447 -10.90 1.18 12.31
CA PRO A 447 -10.20 0.08 12.98
C PRO A 447 -11.14 -0.81 13.80
N GLY A 448 -11.03 -2.13 13.62
CA GLY A 448 -11.91 -3.12 14.24
C GLY A 448 -13.24 -3.37 13.51
N SER A 449 -13.56 -2.62 12.44
CA SER A 449 -14.79 -2.87 11.68
C SER A 449 -14.69 -4.17 10.88
N GLU A 450 -15.81 -4.86 10.75
CA GLU A 450 -15.96 -6.07 9.96
C GLU A 450 -17.21 -5.97 9.07
N TYR A 451 -17.04 -6.25 7.78
CA TYR A 451 -18.14 -6.26 6.81
C TYR A 451 -18.17 -7.58 6.05
N LYS A 452 -19.33 -8.21 5.98
CA LYS A 452 -19.54 -9.45 5.22
C LYS A 452 -20.35 -9.15 3.97
N PHE A 453 -19.77 -9.42 2.81
CA PHE A 453 -20.36 -9.18 1.50
C PHE A 453 -20.89 -10.49 0.92
N ASN A 454 -22.19 -10.51 0.59
CA ASN A 454 -22.83 -11.66 -0.03
C ASN A 454 -23.09 -11.38 -1.51
N PHE A 455 -22.66 -12.30 -2.37
CA PHE A 455 -22.75 -12.24 -3.83
C PHE A 455 -23.64 -13.36 -4.35
N ARG A 456 -24.39 -13.10 -5.43
CA ARG A 456 -25.21 -14.11 -6.09
C ARG A 456 -24.61 -14.50 -7.42
N LEU A 457 -24.15 -15.74 -7.54
CA LEU A 457 -23.57 -16.27 -8.78
C LEU A 457 -24.66 -16.58 -9.83
N PRO A 458 -24.38 -16.42 -11.15
CA PRO A 458 -25.40 -16.44 -12.20
C PRO A 458 -26.14 -17.77 -12.43
N SER A 459 -25.57 -18.92 -12.04
CA SER A 459 -26.19 -20.24 -12.26
C SER A 459 -26.02 -21.17 -11.05
N LYS A 460 -27.03 -22.01 -10.78
CA LYS A 460 -26.94 -23.09 -9.79
C LYS A 460 -26.23 -24.30 -10.43
N GLY A 461 -25.09 -24.70 -9.88
CA GLY A 461 -24.36 -25.91 -10.27
C GLY A 461 -23.23 -25.71 -11.29
N GLY A 462 -22.95 -24.47 -11.72
CA GLY A 462 -21.72 -24.13 -12.46
C GLY A 462 -20.60 -23.72 -11.50
N ASP A 463 -19.39 -24.17 -11.77
CA ASP A 463 -18.19 -23.76 -11.03
C ASP A 463 -17.60 -22.48 -11.64
N TYR A 464 -16.90 -21.69 -10.82
CA TYR A 464 -16.31 -20.43 -11.21
C TYR A 464 -14.91 -20.26 -10.62
N GLU A 465 -13.99 -19.69 -11.39
CA GLU A 465 -12.80 -19.06 -10.85
C GLU A 465 -13.16 -17.61 -10.50
N LEU A 466 -12.89 -17.22 -9.26
CA LEU A 466 -13.30 -15.93 -8.71
C LEU A 466 -12.07 -15.07 -8.42
N PHE A 467 -12.19 -13.79 -8.76
CA PHE A 467 -11.24 -12.75 -8.36
C PHE A 467 -12.00 -11.66 -7.62
N LEU A 468 -11.40 -11.12 -6.57
CA LEU A 468 -11.89 -9.93 -5.90
C LEU A 468 -11.39 -8.71 -6.66
N TYR A 469 -12.30 -7.84 -7.08
CA TYR A 469 -11.96 -6.47 -7.45
C TYR A 469 -12.29 -5.58 -6.25
N SER A 470 -11.30 -4.83 -5.78
CA SER A 470 -11.46 -3.85 -4.71
C SER A 470 -10.93 -2.50 -5.16
N LYS A 471 -11.61 -1.40 -4.84
CA LYS A 471 -11.17 -0.04 -5.19
C LYS A 471 -11.31 0.87 -3.99
N GLY A 472 -10.29 1.65 -3.72
CA GLY A 472 -10.30 2.59 -2.62
C GLY A 472 -8.93 3.17 -2.31
N TYR A 473 -8.86 3.75 -1.13
CA TYR A 473 -7.65 4.22 -0.48
C TYR A 473 -7.82 4.08 1.04
N TYR A 474 -6.76 4.30 1.79
CA TYR A 474 -6.79 4.33 3.24
C TYR A 474 -5.97 5.51 3.77
N LEU A 475 -6.26 5.95 4.99
CA LEU A 475 -5.54 7.00 5.68
C LEU A 475 -4.93 6.42 6.95
N GLU A 476 -3.61 6.37 6.97
CA GLU A 476 -2.82 5.95 8.12
C GLU A 476 -2.94 6.94 9.27
N TRP A 477 -3.11 6.42 10.48
CA TRP A 477 -3.19 7.27 11.66
C TRP A 477 -1.80 7.55 12.19
N MET A 478 -1.43 8.78 12.48
CA MET A 478 -0.09 9.11 12.96
C MET A 478 0.07 8.77 14.43
N ARG A 479 1.14 8.05 14.73
CA ARG A 479 1.46 7.53 16.07
C ARG A 479 2.24 8.61 16.83
N GLU A 480 2.09 8.68 18.15
CA GLU A 480 2.80 9.67 18.95
C GLU A 480 4.33 9.62 18.73
N ASN A 481 4.90 8.42 18.68
CA ASN A 481 6.33 8.25 18.41
C ASN A 481 6.73 8.69 16.99
N TRP A 482 5.87 8.48 16.00
CA TRP A 482 6.15 8.89 14.62
C TRP A 482 6.17 10.41 14.48
N ILE A 483 5.30 11.11 15.22
CA ILE A 483 5.28 12.58 15.27
C ILE A 483 6.63 13.12 15.78
N LYS A 484 7.27 12.41 16.71
CA LYS A 484 8.56 12.77 17.32
C LYS A 484 9.77 12.37 16.45
N ASP A 485 9.60 11.43 15.52
CA ASP A 485 10.65 10.87 14.66
C ASP A 485 11.00 11.70 13.41
N LYS A 486 10.53 12.95 13.35
CA LYS A 486 10.67 13.82 12.17
C LYS A 486 12.12 13.90 11.67
N ASP A 487 12.31 13.57 10.39
CA ASP A 487 13.57 13.72 9.66
C ASP A 487 13.31 14.04 8.18
N LEU A 488 13.01 15.31 7.90
CA LEU A 488 12.71 15.77 6.55
C LEU A 488 13.89 15.67 5.58
N LEU A 489 15.14 15.62 6.09
CA LEU A 489 16.32 15.43 5.25
C LEU A 489 16.37 14.01 4.73
N LYS A 490 16.09 13.03 5.60
CA LYS A 490 16.01 11.62 5.24
C LYS A 490 14.82 11.34 4.34
N LEU A 491 13.66 11.95 4.60
CA LEU A 491 12.50 11.92 3.67
C LEU A 491 12.86 12.49 2.29
N ARG A 492 13.52 13.65 2.23
CA ARG A 492 13.97 14.22 0.95
C ARG A 492 14.94 13.29 0.24
N GLN A 493 15.87 12.67 0.95
CA GLN A 493 16.80 11.70 0.37
C GLN A 493 16.07 10.48 -0.19
N MET A 494 15.08 9.95 0.54
CA MET A 494 14.24 8.84 0.10
C MET A 494 13.54 9.13 -1.23
N ILE A 495 12.97 10.33 -1.38
CA ILE A 495 12.18 10.73 -2.55
C ILE A 495 13.08 11.14 -3.73
N GLU A 496 14.10 11.96 -3.47
CA GLU A 496 14.91 12.58 -4.53
C GLU A 496 16.15 11.75 -4.92
N ASN A 497 16.66 10.92 -4.00
CA ASN A 497 17.88 10.14 -4.19
C ASN A 497 17.72 8.69 -3.65
N PRO A 498 16.71 7.93 -4.13
CA PRO A 498 16.35 6.62 -3.56
C PRO A 498 17.51 5.62 -3.55
N LYS A 499 18.36 5.59 -4.60
CA LYS A 499 19.56 4.73 -4.63
C LYS A 499 20.51 4.98 -3.46
N ARG A 500 20.71 6.25 -3.11
CA ARG A 500 21.59 6.62 -1.99
C ARG A 500 20.93 6.27 -0.67
N TYR A 501 19.64 6.56 -0.54
CA TYR A 501 18.85 6.21 0.64
C TYR A 501 18.92 4.70 0.92
N LEU A 502 18.63 3.85 -0.06
CA LEU A 502 18.62 2.39 0.08
C LEU A 502 19.97 1.78 0.49
N ARG A 503 21.09 2.43 0.15
CA ARG A 503 22.43 2.04 0.62
C ARG A 503 22.67 2.47 2.06
N MET A 504 22.27 3.69 2.41
CA MET A 504 22.44 4.24 3.76
C MET A 504 21.51 3.57 4.77
N GLU A 505 20.33 3.14 4.33
CA GLU A 505 19.32 2.50 5.19
C GLU A 505 19.58 1.02 5.42
N ALA A 506 20.49 0.40 4.65
CA ALA A 506 20.70 -1.04 4.69
C ALA A 506 21.02 -1.54 6.11
N GLU A 507 21.92 -0.86 6.83
CA GLU A 507 22.26 -1.23 8.21
C GLU A 507 21.07 -1.17 9.16
N SER A 508 20.31 -0.07 9.15
CA SER A 508 19.10 0.09 9.98
C SER A 508 18.02 -0.94 9.62
N PHE A 509 17.83 -1.24 8.33
CA PHE A 509 16.90 -2.28 7.91
C PHE A 509 17.36 -3.67 8.36
N LYS A 510 18.67 -3.98 8.37
CA LYS A 510 19.16 -5.28 8.86
C LYS A 510 18.90 -5.51 10.34
N GLU A 511 18.91 -4.48 11.16
CA GLU A 511 18.52 -4.60 12.58
C GLU A 511 17.03 -4.90 12.69
N TYR A 512 16.23 -4.20 11.90
CA TYR A 512 14.79 -4.32 11.85
C TYR A 512 14.34 -5.71 11.32
N GLU A 513 14.96 -6.20 10.25
CA GLU A 513 14.68 -7.47 9.57
C GLU A 513 14.75 -8.69 10.51
N ARG A 514 15.52 -8.60 11.61
CA ARG A 514 15.63 -9.66 12.62
C ARG A 514 14.35 -9.88 13.42
N THR A 515 13.50 -8.87 13.53
CA THR A 515 12.35 -8.87 14.45
C THR A 515 11.03 -8.49 13.79
N MET A 516 11.08 -7.85 12.62
CA MET A 516 9.92 -7.27 11.94
C MET A 516 8.81 -8.28 11.67
N GLU A 517 9.14 -9.51 11.29
CA GLU A 517 8.15 -10.55 11.01
C GLU A 517 7.31 -10.81 12.25
N ARG A 518 7.95 -11.20 13.35
CA ARG A 518 7.25 -11.45 14.61
C ARG A 518 6.44 -10.23 15.05
N GLN A 519 7.03 -9.03 14.99
CA GLN A 519 6.34 -7.81 15.44
C GLN A 519 5.14 -7.45 14.56
N PHE A 520 5.25 -7.63 13.24
CA PHE A 520 4.16 -7.38 12.31
C PHE A 520 3.05 -8.38 12.51
N TRP A 521 3.35 -9.68 12.62
CA TRP A 521 2.31 -10.68 12.81
C TRP A 521 1.67 -10.58 14.21
N ASP A 522 2.45 -10.33 15.27
CA ASP A 522 1.92 -10.28 16.65
C ASP A 522 1.16 -8.98 16.99
N SER A 523 1.16 -7.98 16.10
CA SER A 523 0.63 -6.65 16.44
C SER A 523 -0.85 -6.45 16.17
N ARG A 524 -1.51 -7.21 15.26
CA ARG A 524 -2.82 -6.88 14.66
C ARG A 524 -3.98 -6.64 15.63
N ILE A 525 -4.91 -5.78 15.19
CA ILE A 525 -6.20 -5.58 15.86
C ILE A 525 -7.04 -6.83 15.66
N ASP A 526 -7.45 -7.45 16.77
CA ASP A 526 -8.46 -8.49 16.74
C ASP A 526 -9.85 -7.84 16.64
N THR A 527 -10.48 -7.93 15.45
CA THR A 527 -11.81 -7.35 15.19
C THR A 527 -12.91 -7.92 16.09
N LYS A 528 -12.72 -9.13 16.65
CA LYS A 528 -13.69 -9.73 17.57
C LYS A 528 -13.68 -9.07 18.96
N ASN A 529 -12.52 -8.55 19.38
CA ASN A 529 -12.30 -8.02 20.72
C ASN A 529 -12.10 -6.50 20.75
N PHE A 530 -11.92 -5.86 19.60
CA PHE A 530 -11.71 -4.43 19.47
C PHE A 530 -12.71 -3.81 18.48
N SER A 531 -13.42 -2.79 18.93
CA SER A 531 -14.21 -1.91 18.07
C SER A 531 -13.80 -0.47 18.30
N TYR A 532 -13.50 0.27 17.24
CA TYR A 532 -13.21 1.69 17.34
C TYR A 532 -14.35 2.47 18.01
N TYR A 533 -15.61 2.10 17.78
CA TYR A 533 -16.72 2.82 18.38
C TYR A 533 -17.07 2.37 19.81
N GLY A 534 -16.38 1.34 20.32
CA GLY A 534 -16.75 0.65 21.56
C GLY A 534 -17.96 -0.27 21.36
N THR A 535 -18.12 -1.23 22.28
CA THR A 535 -19.37 -1.98 22.48
C THR A 535 -20.39 -1.17 23.25
#